data_AF-K5WT22-F1
#
_entry.id   AF-K5WT22-F1
#
_cell.length_a   1.000
_cell.length_b   1.000
_cell.length_c   1.000
_cell.angle_alpha   90.00
_cell.angle_beta   90.00
_cell.angle_gamma   90.00
#
_symmetry.space_group_name_H-M   'P 1'
#
loop_
_entity.id
_entity.type
_entity.pdbx_description
1 polymer ?
#
loop_
_entity_poly.entity_id
_entity_poly.type
_entity_poly.pdbx_seq_one_letter_code
_entity_poly.pdbx_strand_id
1 'polypeptide(L)' 'MPRKAKQQSTPAPTPHPYRPPSQAPAPPANPNATRLTVGDIEENRAIMDAVRNRGIAPAVAIANAEASALAKGC' A
#
# COMPACT_ATOMS: atom_id res chain seq x y z
N MET A 1 58.96 -10.13 -35.00
CA MET A 1 57.78 -9.33 -35.38
C MET A 1 56.61 -9.72 -34.46
N PRO A 2 55.89 -8.80 -33.79
CA PRO A 2 54.73 -9.16 -32.96
C PRO A 2 53.44 -9.24 -33.79
N ARG A 3 52.62 -10.28 -33.57
CA ARG A 3 51.35 -10.51 -34.30
C ARG A 3 50.24 -9.62 -33.73
N LYS A 4 49.43 -9.02 -34.63
CA LYS A 4 48.24 -8.22 -34.30
C LYS A 4 47.22 -9.04 -33.51
N ALA A 5 46.82 -8.56 -32.33
CA ALA A 5 45.69 -9.12 -31.60
C ALA A 5 44.40 -8.87 -32.39
N LYS A 6 43.68 -9.94 -32.75
CA LYS A 6 42.35 -9.85 -33.36
C LYS A 6 41.41 -9.19 -32.35
N GLN A 7 40.86 -8.04 -32.70
CA GLN A 7 39.81 -7.40 -31.91
C GLN A 7 38.62 -8.36 -31.86
N GLN A 8 38.33 -8.87 -30.67
CA GLN A 8 37.21 -9.76 -30.42
C GLN A 8 35.95 -8.91 -30.31
N SER A 9 35.05 -9.02 -31.29
CA SER A 9 33.76 -8.32 -31.25
C SER A 9 32.97 -8.76 -30.02
N THR A 10 32.46 -7.81 -29.26
CA THR A 10 31.54 -8.06 -28.16
C THR A 10 30.25 -8.72 -28.67
N PRO A 11 29.73 -9.77 -27.99
CA PRO A 11 28.45 -10.38 -28.37
C PRO A 11 27.30 -9.39 -28.27
N ALA A 12 26.29 -9.56 -29.12
CA ALA A 12 25.08 -8.74 -29.08
C ALA A 12 24.36 -8.90 -27.71
N PRO A 13 23.84 -7.81 -27.13
CA PRO A 13 23.10 -7.87 -25.88
C PRO A 13 21.86 -8.75 -26.03
N THR A 14 21.60 -9.58 -25.03
CA THR A 14 20.44 -10.47 -24.99
C THR A 14 19.16 -9.63 -24.91
N PRO A 15 18.10 -9.92 -25.70
CA PRO A 15 16.84 -9.19 -25.62
C PRO A 15 16.28 -9.24 -24.21
N HIS A 16 15.88 -8.09 -23.68
CA HIS A 16 15.21 -8.04 -22.39
C HIS A 16 13.82 -8.70 -22.50
N PRO A 17 13.41 -9.54 -21.54
CA PRO A 17 12.05 -10.07 -21.49
C PRO A 17 11.04 -8.92 -21.50
N TYR A 18 9.97 -9.06 -22.29
CA TYR A 18 8.88 -8.08 -22.31
C TYR A 18 8.29 -7.93 -20.91
N ARG A 19 8.35 -6.72 -20.36
CA ARG A 19 7.63 -6.37 -19.14
C ARG A 19 6.25 -5.84 -19.55
N PRO A 20 5.15 -6.47 -19.10
CA PRO A 20 3.83 -5.93 -19.35
C PRO A 20 3.71 -4.49 -18.83
N PRO A 21 2.92 -3.63 -19.48
CA PRO A 21 2.63 -2.31 -18.95
C PRO A 21 1.99 -2.46 -17.56
N SER A 22 2.32 -1.53 -16.66
CA SER A 22 1.73 -1.51 -15.32
C SER A 22 0.21 -1.38 -15.46
N GLN A 23 -0.51 -2.45 -15.14
CA GLN A 23 -1.96 -2.45 -15.18
C GLN A 23 -2.49 -1.68 -13.96
N ALA A 24 -3.57 -0.90 -14.15
CA ALA A 24 -4.23 -0.25 -13.03
C ALA A 24 -4.77 -1.30 -12.04
N PRO A 25 -4.89 -0.98 -10.74
CA PRO A 25 -5.54 -1.86 -9.78
C PRO A 25 -6.94 -2.25 -10.26
N ALA A 26 -7.33 -3.50 -10.00
CA ALA A 26 -8.69 -3.95 -10.27
C ALA A 26 -9.72 -3.08 -9.50
N PRO A 27 -10.93 -2.90 -10.04
CA PRO A 27 -11.99 -2.19 -9.33
C PRO A 27 -12.31 -2.88 -7.98
N PRO A 28 -12.85 -2.14 -6.99
CA PRO A 28 -13.22 -2.72 -5.71
C PRO A 28 -14.16 -3.91 -5.87
N ALA A 29 -13.93 -4.97 -5.10
CA ALA A 29 -14.78 -6.16 -5.12
C ALA A 29 -16.24 -5.86 -4.71
N ASN A 30 -16.45 -4.82 -3.89
CA ASN A 30 -17.77 -4.28 -3.58
C ASN A 30 -17.98 -2.96 -4.33
N PRO A 31 -18.97 -2.86 -5.24
CA PRO A 31 -19.21 -1.66 -6.03
C PRO A 31 -19.60 -0.43 -5.19
N ASN A 32 -20.07 -0.63 -3.96
CA ASN A 32 -20.42 0.45 -3.02
C ASN A 32 -19.25 0.87 -2.13
N ALA A 33 -18.07 0.23 -2.23
CA ALA A 33 -16.93 0.57 -1.39
C ALA A 33 -16.21 1.83 -1.89
N THR A 34 -16.07 2.82 -1.02
CA THR A 34 -15.26 4.01 -1.26
C THR A 34 -13.77 3.70 -1.09
N ARG A 35 -12.93 4.18 -2.00
CA ARG A 35 -11.46 4.11 -1.84
C ARG A 35 -11.02 5.10 -0.78
N LEU A 36 -10.25 4.63 0.20
CA LEU A 36 -9.61 5.50 1.18
C LEU A 36 -8.54 6.36 0.50
N THR A 37 -8.54 7.65 0.82
CA THR A 37 -7.46 8.58 0.51
C THR A 37 -6.26 8.33 1.43
N VAL A 38 -5.11 8.91 1.11
CA VAL A 38 -3.93 8.84 1.99
C VAL A 38 -4.24 9.49 3.35
N GLY A 39 -5.01 10.59 3.37
CA GLY A 39 -5.43 11.24 4.62
C GLY A 39 -6.27 10.34 5.52
N ASP A 40 -7.24 9.62 4.94
CA ASP A 40 -8.07 8.66 5.70
C ASP A 40 -7.21 7.55 6.33
N ILE A 41 -6.16 7.11 5.63
CA ILE A 41 -5.26 6.06 6.12
C ILE A 41 -4.40 6.59 7.28
N GLU A 42 -3.88 7.81 7.17
CA GLU A 42 -3.08 8.45 8.21
C GLU A 42 -3.89 8.71 9.48
N GLU A 43 -5.13 9.17 9.33
CA GLU A 43 -6.06 9.36 10.45
C GLU A 43 -6.35 8.03 11.15
N ASN A 44 -6.72 7.00 10.40
CA ASN A 44 -6.98 5.66 10.95
C ASN A 44 -5.76 5.11 11.70
N ARG A 45 -4.56 5.35 11.17
CA ARG A 45 -3.31 4.96 11.83
C ARG A 45 -3.13 5.70 13.15
N ALA A 46 -3.32 7.02 13.17
CA ALA A 46 -3.20 7.83 14.38
C ALA A 46 -4.19 7.39 15.47
N ILE A 47 -5.43 7.05 15.10
CA ILE A 47 -6.44 6.53 16.02
C ILE A 47 -5.98 5.19 16.62
N MET A 48 -5.51 4.26 15.80
CA MET A 48 -5.03 2.95 16.26
C MET A 48 -3.82 3.08 17.19
N ASP A 49 -2.91 4.00 16.88
CA ASP A 49 -1.76 4.30 17.73
C ASP A 49 -2.20 4.89 19.07
N ALA A 50 -3.16 5.82 19.09
CA ALA A 50 -3.71 6.39 20.32
C ALA A 50 -4.41 5.33 21.21
N VAL A 51 -5.19 4.43 20.61
CA VAL A 51 -5.83 3.31 21.32
C VAL A 51 -4.79 2.39 21.95
N ARG A 52 -3.77 2.01 21.17
CA ARG A 52 -2.64 1.19 21.64
C ARG A 52 -1.87 1.88 22.77
N ASN A 53 -1.55 3.16 22.62
CA ASN A 53 -0.80 3.93 23.60
C ASN A 53 -1.55 4.09 24.93
N ARG A 54 -2.88 4.04 24.89
CA ARG A 54 -3.72 4.02 26.10
C ARG A 54 -3.88 2.63 26.72
N GLY A 55 -3.36 1.56 26.09
CA GLY A 55 -3.55 0.19 26.55
C GLY A 55 -4.99 -0.29 26.48
N ILE A 56 -5.82 0.31 25.62
CA ILE A 56 -7.24 -0.04 25.48
C ILE A 56 -7.36 -1.12 24.41
N ALA A 57 -8.11 -2.18 24.70
CA ALA A 57 -8.45 -3.18 23.70
C ALA A 57 -9.34 -2.55 22.59
N PRO A 58 -9.11 -2.83 21.30
CA PRO A 58 -9.89 -2.21 20.21
C PRO A 58 -11.40 -2.35 20.37
N ALA A 59 -11.88 -3.52 20.80
CA ALA A 59 -13.30 -3.76 21.04
C ALA A 59 -13.90 -2.82 22.11
N VAL A 60 -13.13 -2.49 23.15
CA VAL A 60 -13.55 -1.56 24.21
C VAL A 60 -13.60 -0.12 23.68
N ALA A 61 -12.64 0.28 22.85
CA ALA A 61 -12.65 1.59 22.22
C ALA A 61 -13.87 1.79 21.31
N ILE A 62 -14.25 0.76 20.55
CA ILE A 62 -15.44 0.76 19.69
C ILE A 62 -16.72 0.86 20.53
N ALA A 63 -16.88 0.01 21.54
CA ALA A 63 -18.06 0.03 22.42
C ALA A 63 -18.24 1.40 23.11
N ASN A 64 -17.14 2.04 23.53
CA ASN A 64 -17.18 3.36 24.12
C ASN A 64 -17.58 4.45 23.11
N ALA A 65 -17.14 4.33 21.86
CA ALA A 65 -17.53 5.23 20.79
C ALA A 65 -19.03 5.10 20.47
N GLU A 66 -19.54 3.88 20.39
CA GLU A 66 -20.98 3.59 20.21
C GLU A 66 -21.81 4.16 21.37
N ALA A 67 -21.42 3.87 22.61
CA ALA A 67 -22.10 4.42 23.79
C ALA A 67 -22.08 5.96 23.79
N SER A 68 -20.98 6.57 23.36
CA SER A 68 -20.86 8.03 23.26
C SER A 68 -21.74 8.61 22.15
N ALA A 69 -21.90 7.93 21.02
CA ALA A 69 -22.78 8.37 19.94
C ALA A 69 -24.25 8.35 20.40
N LEU A 70 -24.67 7.25 21.04
CA LEU A 70 -26.02 7.13 21.63
C LEU A 70 -26.28 8.20 22.68
N ALA A 71 -25.30 8.49 23.55
CA ALA A 71 -25.43 9.53 24.58
C ALA A 71 -25.50 10.95 24.00
N LYS A 72 -24.91 11.19 22.82
CA LYS A 72 -24.92 12.49 22.13
C LYS A 72 -26.16 12.70 21.26
N GLY A 73 -27.01 11.68 21.10
CA GLY A 73 -28.22 11.75 20.28
C GLY A 73 -27.95 11.96 18.78
N CYS A 74 -26.77 11.55 18.30
CA CYS A 74 -26.40 11.58 16.89
C CYS A 74 -26.89 10.32 16.16
#